data_AF-A0A0M9E5K6-F1
#
_entry.id   AF-A0A0M9E5K6-F1
#
_cell.length_a   1.000
_cell.length_b   1.000
_cell.length_c   1.000
_cell.angle_alpha   90.00
_cell.angle_beta   90.00
_cell.angle_gamma   90.00
#
_symmetry.space_group_name_H-M   'P 1'
#
loop_
_entity.id
_entity.type
_entity.pdbx_description
1 polymer ?
#
loop_
_entity_poly.entity_id
_entity_poly.type
_entity_poly.pdbx_seq_one_letter_code
_entity_poly.pdbx_strand_id
1 'polypeptide(L)'
;MTKLEKLLYRIADDLKSINNKFDILTHEQLNMLYRDIRYVFLDNIAQEIRLVFYDPKLNNTYWEYKYSKDGTAQLDGDIHSDSIIEDLVFDVFIDFTKPFLGLQSDDRDVLLNNTELDWFT
;
A
#
# COMPACT_ATOMS: atom_id res chain seq x y z
N MET A 1 19.64 9.24 -7.73
CA MET A 1 18.41 8.52 -7.35
C MET A 1 18.57 7.97 -5.95
N THR A 2 17.74 8.42 -5.00
CA THR A 2 17.75 8.01 -3.59
C THR A 2 17.19 6.58 -3.43
N LYS A 3 17.37 5.98 -2.25
CA LYS A 3 16.75 4.68 -1.91
C LYS A 3 15.23 4.75 -1.98
N LEU A 4 14.66 5.86 -1.51
CA LEU A 4 13.22 6.09 -1.55
C LEU A 4 12.70 6.24 -2.98
N GLU A 5 13.40 6.98 -3.83
CA GLU A 5 13.01 7.09 -5.25
C GLU A 5 13.03 5.73 -5.95
N LYS A 6 14.05 4.90 -5.70
CA LYS A 6 14.11 3.51 -6.20
C LYS A 6 12.91 2.67 -5.72
N LEU A 7 12.56 2.80 -4.45
CA LEU A 7 11.41 2.11 -3.86
C LEU A 7 10.11 2.53 -4.54
N LEU A 8 9.89 3.82 -4.76
CA LEU A 8 8.69 4.34 -5.40
C LEU A 8 8.53 3.82 -6.84
N TYR A 9 9.62 3.75 -7.62
CA TYR A 9 9.58 3.10 -8.94
C TYR A 9 9.19 1.62 -8.84
N ARG A 10 9.77 0.89 -7.88
CA ARG A 10 9.43 -0.51 -7.66
C ARG A 10 7.96 -0.69 -7.29
N ILE A 11 7.42 0.14 -6.39
CA ILE A 11 6.00 0.10 -6.01
C ILE A 11 5.11 0.31 -7.25
N ALA A 12 5.46 1.25 -8.14
CA ALA A 12 4.69 1.48 -9.36
C ALA A 12 4.66 0.24 -10.27
N ASP A 13 5.78 -0.46 -10.39
CA ASP A 13 5.89 -1.69 -11.20
C ASP A 13 5.16 -2.86 -10.54
N ASP A 14 5.29 -3.02 -9.23
CA ASP A 14 4.61 -4.06 -8.45
C ASP A 14 3.09 -3.87 -8.51
N LEU A 15 2.59 -2.65 -8.33
CA LEU A 15 1.16 -2.30 -8.45
C LEU A 15 0.59 -2.66 -9.83
N LYS A 16 1.32 -2.36 -10.91
CA LYS A 16 0.90 -2.75 -12.27
C LYS A 16 0.88 -4.27 -12.44
N SER A 17 1.90 -4.96 -11.93
CA SER A 17 2.00 -6.42 -12.01
C SER A 17 0.85 -7.11 -11.27
N ILE A 18 0.58 -6.66 -10.05
CA ILE A 18 -0.55 -7.06 -9.22
C ILE A 18 -1.86 -6.84 -9.97
N ASN A 19 -2.09 -5.63 -10.49
CA ASN A 19 -3.35 -5.31 -11.14
C ASN A 19 -3.56 -6.11 -12.43
N ASN A 20 -2.49 -6.36 -13.21
CA ASN A 20 -2.57 -7.22 -14.39
C ASN A 20 -2.89 -8.67 -14.04
N LYS A 21 -2.48 -9.15 -12.85
CA LYS A 21 -2.70 -10.52 -12.41
C LYS A 21 -4.11 -10.74 -11.87
N PHE A 22 -4.63 -9.78 -11.10
CA PHE A 22 -5.86 -9.97 -10.34
C PHE A 22 -7.04 -9.10 -10.80
N ASP A 23 -6.78 -8.08 -11.63
CA ASP A 23 -7.78 -7.14 -12.16
C ASP A 23 -8.67 -6.50 -11.06
N ILE A 24 -8.03 -6.06 -9.97
CA ILE A 24 -8.72 -5.59 -8.76
C ILE A 24 -9.06 -4.11 -8.81
N LEU A 25 -8.17 -3.29 -9.37
CA LEU A 25 -8.32 -1.84 -9.44
C LEU A 25 -8.49 -1.40 -10.88
N THR A 26 -9.35 -0.40 -11.10
CA THR A 26 -9.35 0.32 -12.36
C THR A 26 -8.03 1.05 -12.57
N HIS A 27 -7.69 1.39 -13.81
CA HIS A 27 -6.48 2.14 -14.11
C HIS A 27 -6.42 3.50 -13.38
N GLU A 28 -7.58 4.13 -13.17
CA GLU A 28 -7.71 5.37 -12.40
C GLU A 28 -7.36 5.16 -10.92
N GLN A 29 -8.00 4.18 -10.28
CA GLN A 29 -7.71 3.83 -8.87
C GLN A 29 -6.26 3.42 -8.65
N LEU A 30 -5.66 2.70 -9.60
CA LEU A 30 -4.24 2.33 -9.54
C LEU A 30 -3.33 3.56 -9.53
N ASN A 31 -3.65 4.55 -10.38
CA ASN A 31 -2.90 5.80 -10.44
C ASN A 31 -3.10 6.66 -9.19
N MET A 32 -4.33 6.72 -8.65
CA MET A 32 -4.65 7.38 -7.37
C MET A 32 -3.86 6.74 -6.23
N LEU A 33 -3.93 5.41 -6.09
CA LEU A 33 -3.20 4.67 -5.07
C LEU A 33 -1.68 4.92 -5.13
N TYR A 34 -1.10 4.90 -6.33
CA TYR A 34 0.32 5.20 -6.48
C TYR A 34 0.68 6.64 -6.07
N ARG A 35 -0.16 7.61 -6.41
CA ARG A 35 0.05 9.01 -6.00
C ARG A 35 -0.03 9.17 -4.49
N ASP A 36 -1.00 8.53 -3.85
CA ASP A 36 -1.18 8.57 -2.39
C ASP A 36 -0.01 7.93 -1.68
N ILE A 37 0.42 6.73 -2.11
CA ILE A 37 1.62 6.06 -1.57
C ILE A 37 2.84 6.97 -1.68
N ARG A 38 3.01 7.62 -2.83
CA ARG A 38 4.12 8.55 -3.06
C ARG A 38 4.03 9.76 -2.14
N TYR A 39 2.85 10.34 -1.97
CA TYR A 39 2.59 11.44 -1.06
C TYR A 39 2.96 11.06 0.38
N VAL A 40 2.40 9.97 0.92
CA VAL A 40 2.60 9.62 2.33
C VAL A 40 4.05 9.26 2.66
N PHE A 41 4.82 8.72 1.72
CA PHE A 41 6.24 8.48 1.95
C PHE A 41 7.09 9.76 1.88
N LEU A 42 6.87 10.59 0.86
CA LEU A 42 7.64 11.83 0.65
C LEU A 42 7.39 12.85 1.76
N ASP A 43 6.15 12.96 2.23
CA ASP A 43 5.75 13.90 3.29
C ASP A 43 5.98 13.34 4.70
N ASN A 44 6.67 12.19 4.81
CA ASN A 44 7.04 11.59 6.09
C ASN A 44 5.83 11.20 6.97
N ILE A 45 4.72 10.85 6.33
CA ILE A 45 3.50 10.36 6.97
C ILE A 45 3.62 8.86 7.24
N ALA A 46 4.00 8.08 6.23
CA ALA A 46 4.16 6.62 6.32
C ALA A 46 5.62 6.22 6.62
N GLN A 47 5.78 5.33 7.59
CA GLN A 47 7.02 4.56 7.79
C GLN A 47 7.02 3.33 6.90
N GLU A 48 5.85 2.72 6.72
CA GLU A 48 5.68 1.47 5.99
C GLU A 48 4.28 1.39 5.38
N ILE A 49 4.20 0.72 4.23
CA ILE A 49 2.95 0.43 3.52
C ILE A 49 2.92 -1.06 3.22
N ARG A 50 1.77 -1.67 3.52
CA ARG A 50 1.50 -3.08 3.27
C ARG A 50 0.34 -3.21 2.29
N LEU A 51 0.56 -3.92 1.19
CA LEU A 51 -0.48 -4.32 0.25
C LEU A 51 -0.83 -5.77 0.56
N VAL A 52 -2.04 -6.03 1.04
CA VAL A 52 -2.41 -7.33 1.63
C VAL A 52 -3.55 -7.94 0.83
N PHE A 53 -3.36 -9.21 0.50
CA PHE A 53 -4.35 -10.06 -0.15
C PHE A 53 -4.75 -11.16 0.83
N TYR A 54 -6.02 -11.21 1.19
CA TYR A 54 -6.51 -12.14 2.19
C TYR A 54 -7.95 -12.58 1.90
N ASP A 55 -8.35 -13.70 2.49
CA ASP A 55 -9.76 -14.11 2.52
C ASP A 55 -10.33 -13.74 3.91
N PRO A 56 -11.32 -12.83 3.98
CA PRO A 56 -11.91 -12.38 5.24
C PRO A 56 -12.69 -13.50 5.96
N LYS A 57 -13.15 -14.54 5.24
CA LYS A 57 -13.86 -15.69 5.81
C LYS A 57 -12.91 -16.70 6.45
N LEU A 58 -11.73 -16.87 5.85
CA LEU A 58 -10.72 -17.82 6.34
C LEU A 58 -9.70 -17.17 7.28
N ASN A 59 -9.69 -15.84 7.40
CA ASN A 59 -8.72 -15.07 8.17
C ASN A 59 -7.26 -15.45 7.83
N ASN A 60 -7.03 -15.75 6.54
CA ASN A 60 -5.74 -16.17 6.02
C ASN A 60 -5.22 -15.10 5.05
N THR A 61 -4.02 -14.59 5.33
CA THR A 61 -3.27 -13.76 4.40
C THR A 61 -2.57 -14.66 3.38
N TYR A 62 -2.84 -14.43 2.09
CA TYR A 62 -2.18 -15.16 1.01
C TYR A 62 -0.90 -14.47 0.58
N TRP A 63 -0.96 -13.15 0.37
CA TRP A 63 0.16 -12.34 -0.11
C TRP A 63 0.21 -11.01 0.61
N GLU A 64 1.41 -10.60 0.99
CA GLU A 64 1.68 -9.31 1.58
C GLU A 64 2.91 -8.69 0.94
N TYR A 65 2.74 -7.53 0.30
CA TYR A 65 3.85 -6.71 -0.18
C TYR A 65 4.11 -5.63 0.86
N LYS A 66 5.32 -5.61 1.38
CA LYS A 66 5.72 -4.73 2.47
C LYS A 66 6.81 -3.78 1.99
N TYR A 67 6.53 -2.48 2.05
CA TYR A 67 7.45 -1.42 1.61
C TYR A 67 7.76 -0.49 2.77
N SER A 68 9.03 -0.32 3.09
CA SER A 68 9.46 0.53 4.20
C SER A 68 10.22 1.76 3.69
N LYS A 69 10.03 2.90 4.34
CA LYS A 69 10.61 4.21 3.93
C LYS A 69 12.14 4.21 3.79
N ASP A 70 12.83 3.28 4.43
CA ASP A 70 14.29 3.11 4.33
C ASP A 70 14.76 2.51 2.99
N GLY A 71 13.81 2.13 2.12
CA GLY A 71 14.04 1.52 0.82
C GLY A 71 13.92 0.00 0.81
N THR A 72 13.50 -0.61 1.93
CA THR A 72 13.28 -2.05 2.04
C THR A 72 11.96 -2.42 1.37
N ALA A 73 11.97 -3.56 0.67
CA ALA A 73 10.77 -4.15 0.09
C ALA A 73 10.82 -5.67 0.28
N GLN A 74 9.76 -6.23 0.87
CA GLN A 74 9.59 -7.64 1.18
C GLN A 74 8.28 -8.12 0.58
N LEU A 75 8.25 -9.41 0.24
CA LEU A 75 7.06 -10.10 -0.23
C LEU A 75 6.93 -11.36 0.61
N ASP A 76 5.85 -11.44 1.38
CA ASP A 76 5.51 -12.58 2.20
C ASP A 76 4.30 -13.30 1.61
N GLY A 77 4.31 -14.63 1.63
CA GLY A 77 3.23 -15.46 1.12
C GLY A 77 3.59 -16.30 -0.12
N ASP A 78 2.77 -17.30 -0.40
CA ASP A 78 3.03 -18.28 -1.44
C ASP A 78 2.19 -17.98 -2.69
N ILE A 79 2.84 -17.49 -3.76
CA ILE A 79 2.20 -17.12 -5.04
C ILE A 79 1.62 -18.34 -5.80
N HIS A 80 1.82 -19.55 -5.28
CA HIS A 80 1.63 -20.83 -5.97
C HIS A 80 0.21 -21.39 -6.01
N SER A 81 -0.81 -20.73 -5.48
CA SER A 81 -2.17 -21.25 -5.65
C SER A 81 -2.71 -20.86 -7.03
N ASP A 82 -2.60 -21.77 -8.00
CA ASP A 82 -3.41 -21.82 -9.23
C ASP A 82 -4.92 -21.89 -8.93
N SER A 83 -5.29 -21.97 -7.66
CA SER A 83 -6.64 -21.87 -7.15
C SER A 83 -7.19 -20.46 -7.35
N ILE A 84 -8.29 -20.34 -8.09
CA ILE A 84 -9.14 -19.15 -8.08
C ILE A 84 -9.67 -19.00 -6.65
N ILE A 85 -9.20 -17.98 -5.93
CA ILE A 85 -9.72 -17.61 -4.61
C ILE A 85 -10.90 -16.68 -4.87
N GLU A 86 -12.13 -17.20 -4.77
CA GLU A 86 -13.35 -16.46 -5.12
C GLU A 86 -13.59 -15.23 -4.23
N ASP A 87 -13.11 -15.26 -2.99
CA ASP A 87 -13.33 -14.20 -1.99
C ASP A 87 -12.05 -13.41 -1.66
N LEU A 88 -11.12 -13.28 -2.61
CA LEU A 88 -9.89 -12.54 -2.40
C LEU A 88 -10.17 -11.04 -2.21
N VAL A 89 -9.79 -10.50 -1.06
CA VAL A 89 -9.86 -9.07 -0.75
C VAL A 89 -8.46 -8.48 -0.86
N PHE A 90 -8.39 -7.24 -1.37
CA PHE A 90 -7.19 -6.44 -1.42
C PHE A 90 -7.37 -5.19 -0.55
N ASP A 91 -6.50 -5.05 0.44
CA ASP A 91 -6.44 -3.86 1.29
C ASP A 91 -5.04 -3.28 1.35
N VAL A 92 -4.98 -1.98 1.65
CA VAL A 92 -3.74 -1.24 1.81
C VAL A 92 -3.67 -0.68 3.23
N PHE A 93 -2.61 -1.04 3.95
CA PHE A 93 -2.37 -0.60 5.32
C PHE A 93 -1.18 0.36 5.37
N ILE A 94 -1.32 1.43 6.15
CA ILE A 94 -0.24 2.37 6.42
C ILE A 94 0.17 2.24 7.88
N ASP A 95 1.46 2.03 8.11
CA ASP A 95 2.05 2.20 9.43
C ASP A 95 2.70 3.59 9.49
N PHE A 96 2.10 4.47 10.30
CA PHE A 96 2.48 5.87 10.38
C PHE A 96 3.82 6.11 11.10
N THR A 97 4.51 7.19 10.73
CA THR A 97 5.73 7.61 11.44
C THR A 97 5.41 8.20 12.81
N LYS A 98 6.35 8.10 13.76
CA LYS A 98 6.21 8.75 15.08
C LYS A 98 6.00 10.26 15.00
N PRO A 99 6.72 11.02 14.14
CA PRO A 99 6.45 12.44 13.94
C PRO A 99 5.01 12.72 13.51
N PHE A 100 4.46 11.95 12.56
CA PHE A 100 3.07 12.11 12.13
C PHE A 100 2.08 11.82 13.27
N LEU A 101 2.29 10.74 14.02
CA LEU A 101 1.45 10.39 15.16
C LEU A 101 1.49 11.43 16.29
N GLY A 102 2.57 12.21 16.38
CA GLY A 102 2.73 13.29 17.35
C GLY A 102 2.00 14.60 17.00
N LEU A 103 1.41 14.70 15.80
CA LEU A 103 0.59 15.84 15.40
C LEU A 103 -0.77 15.84 16.09
N GLN A 104 -1.44 16.99 16.14
CA GLN A 104 -2.83 17.08 16.57
C GLN A 104 -3.76 16.39 15.55
N SER A 105 -4.95 15.98 15.97
CA SER A 105 -5.91 15.27 15.09
C SER A 105 -6.20 16.07 13.82
N ASP A 106 -6.56 17.35 13.96
CA ASP A 106 -6.90 18.23 12.85
C ASP A 106 -5.75 18.36 11.83
N ASP A 107 -4.50 18.40 12.31
CA ASP A 107 -3.32 18.48 11.44
C ASP A 107 -3.12 17.18 10.66
N ARG A 108 -3.37 16.01 11.28
CA ARG A 108 -3.32 14.72 10.59
C ARG A 108 -4.43 14.60 9.56
N ASP A 109 -5.63 15.04 9.90
CA ASP A 109 -6.79 15.00 9.00
C ASP A 109 -6.55 15.90 7.77
N VAL A 110 -5.96 17.08 7.96
CA VAL A 110 -5.57 17.96 6.84
C VAL A 110 -4.55 17.28 5.92
N LEU A 111 -3.56 16.59 6.49
CA LEU A 111 -2.56 15.87 5.68
C LEU A 111 -3.17 14.69 4.93
N LEU A 112 -4.01 13.88 5.59
CA LEU A 112 -4.68 12.74 4.96
C LEU A 112 -5.73 13.19 3.94
N ASN A 113 -6.40 14.32 4.11
CA ASN A 113 -7.33 14.86 3.11
C ASN A 113 -6.66 15.30 1.80
N ASN A 114 -5.32 15.32 1.72
CA ASN A 114 -4.61 15.54 0.47
C ASN A 114 -4.46 14.25 -0.36
N THR A 115 -4.82 13.08 0.17
CA THR A 115 -4.87 11.85 -0.60
C THR A 115 -6.16 11.77 -1.42
N GLU A 116 -6.10 11.07 -2.55
CA GLU A 116 -7.24 10.88 -3.45
C GLU A 116 -8.16 9.74 -2.97
N LEU A 117 -7.61 8.78 -2.20
CA LEU A 117 -8.36 7.68 -1.57
C LEU A 117 -8.66 7.96 -0.11
N ASP A 118 -9.82 7.49 0.35
CA ASP A 118 -10.21 7.52 1.76
C ASP A 118 -9.41 6.49 2.55
N TRP A 119 -8.63 6.95 3.54
CA TRP A 119 -7.91 6.08 4.47
C TRP A 119 -8.71 5.94 5.76
N PHE A 120 -9.16 4.73 6.05
CA PHE A 120 -9.78 4.43 7.34
C PHE A 120 -8.70 4.38 8.42
N THR A 121 -8.81 5.26 9.43
CA THR A 121 -7.87 5.34 10.57
C THR A 121 -8.49 4.81 11.85
#